data_AF-A0A970BUL4-F1
#
_entry.id   AF-A0A970BUL4-F1
#
_cell.length_a   1.000
_cell.length_b   1.000
_cell.length_c   1.000
_cell.angle_alpha   90.00
_cell.angle_beta   90.00
_cell.angle_gamma   90.00
#
_symmetry.space_group_name_H-M   'P 1'
#
loop_
_entity.id
_entity.type
_entity.pdbx_description
1 polymer ?
#
loop_
_entity_poly.entity_id
_entity_poly.type
_entity_poly.pdbx_seq_one_letter_code
_entity_poly.pdbx_strand_id
1 'polypeptide(L)' 'MPWFDLPIDALRSYCPEREEEPDFDAFWAGTLAEARAHPLDASFRPVDACLRTVETFDVTFSGYGGQPIKGWLLLPRGR' A
#
# COMPACT_ATOMS: atom_id res chain seq x y z
N MET A 1 -21.52 13.17 19.81
CA MET A 1 -22.67 12.85 18.93
C MET A 1 -22.60 11.37 18.60
N PRO A 2 -23.68 10.58 18.67
CA PRO A 2 -23.63 9.21 18.19
C PRO A 2 -23.41 9.24 16.67
N TRP A 3 -22.37 8.54 16.21
CA TRP A 3 -22.16 8.26 14.80
C TRP A 3 -23.14 7.17 14.38
N PHE A 4 -23.92 7.42 13.34
CA PHE A 4 -24.87 6.48 12.77
C PHE A 4 -24.65 6.37 11.26
N ASP A 5 -24.98 5.21 10.71
CA ASP A 5 -24.94 4.88 9.28
C ASP A 5 -26.22 4.09 8.93
N LEU A 6 -26.34 3.63 7.69
CA LEU A 6 -27.41 2.74 7.25
C LEU A 6 -27.44 1.45 8.09
N PRO A 7 -28.64 0.87 8.33
CA PRO A 7 -28.75 -0.45 8.94
C PRO A 7 -28.02 -1.52 8.12
N ILE A 8 -27.57 -2.59 8.78
CA ILE A 8 -26.77 -3.67 8.15
C ILE A 8 -27.41 -4.27 6.89
N ASP A 9 -28.73 -4.42 6.86
CA ASP A 9 -29.43 -4.97 5.70
C ASP A 9 -29.42 -4.02 4.50
N ALA A 10 -29.42 -2.71 4.74
CA ALA A 10 -29.29 -1.70 3.70
C ALA A 10 -27.84 -1.59 3.19
N LEU A 11 -26.84 -1.67 4.08
CA LEU A 11 -25.42 -1.66 3.69
C LEU A 11 -25.04 -2.86 2.80
N ARG A 12 -25.62 -4.04 3.06
CA ARG A 12 -25.39 -5.25 2.24
C ARG A 12 -25.82 -5.08 0.78
N SER A 13 -26.86 -4.30 0.54
CA SER A 13 -27.37 -4.01 -0.80
C SER A 13 -26.94 -2.65 -1.35
N TYR A 14 -26.14 -1.89 -0.60
CA TYR A 14 -25.74 -0.54 -0.97
C TYR A 14 -24.77 -0.59 -2.16
N CYS A 15 -25.23 -0.12 -3.31
CA CYS A 15 -24.46 -0.06 -4.55
C CYS A 15 -24.80 1.25 -5.28
N PRO A 16 -24.21 2.38 -4.86
CA PRO A 16 -24.44 3.66 -5.53
C PRO A 16 -23.87 3.61 -6.96
N GLU A 17 -24.40 4.47 -7.83
CA GLU A 17 -23.83 4.67 -9.15
C GLU A 17 -22.38 5.17 -9.04
N ARG A 18 -21.49 4.67 -9.89
CA ARG A 18 -20.09 5.09 -9.90
C ARG A 18 -19.95 6.36 -10.72
N GLU A 19 -19.35 7.38 -10.12
CA GLU A 19 -18.85 8.55 -10.84
C GLU A 19 -17.39 8.29 -11.23
N GLU A 20 -17.14 8.16 -12.53
CA GLU A 20 -15.82 7.89 -13.10
C GLU A 20 -15.62 8.77 -14.34
N GLU A 21 -14.52 9.53 -14.34
CA GLU A 21 -14.19 10.38 -15.49
C GLU A 21 -13.76 9.54 -16.70
N PRO A 22 -14.00 10.00 -17.94
CA PRO A 22 -13.69 9.22 -19.14
C PRO A 22 -12.22 8.81 -19.30
N ASP A 23 -11.29 9.50 -18.63
CA ASP A 23 -9.85 9.29 -18.69
C ASP A 23 -9.29 8.54 -17.47
N PHE A 24 -10.13 8.04 -16.57
CA PHE A 24 -9.71 7.39 -15.32
C PHE A 24 -8.65 6.30 -15.53
N ASP A 25 -8.88 5.40 -16.50
CA ASP A 25 -7.93 4.34 -16.84
C ASP A 25 -6.61 4.88 -17.39
N ALA A 26 -6.69 5.90 -18.25
CA ALA A 26 -5.52 6.54 -18.86
C ALA A 26 -4.67 7.27 -17.80
N PHE A 27 -5.32 7.96 -16.86
CA PHE A 27 -4.68 8.62 -15.73
C PHE A 27 -3.86 7.64 -14.89
N TRP A 28 -4.45 6.50 -14.51
CA TRP A 28 -3.75 5.50 -13.71
C TRP A 28 -2.64 4.78 -14.48
N ALA A 29 -2.87 4.48 -15.76
CA ALA A 29 -1.85 3.91 -16.63
C ALA A 29 -0.62 4.84 -16.75
N GLY A 30 -0.85 6.14 -16.95
CA GLY A 30 0.20 7.16 -16.98
C GLY A 30 0.94 7.27 -15.65
N THR A 31 0.20 7.40 -14.54
CA THR A 31 0.77 7.49 -13.19
C THR A 31 1.68 6.31 -12.85
N LEU A 32 1.26 5.08 -13.18
CA LEU A 32 2.07 3.87 -12.93
C LEU A 32 3.26 3.76 -13.88
N ALA A 33 3.14 4.21 -15.13
CA ALA A 33 4.24 4.25 -16.08
C ALA A 33 5.34 5.21 -15.62
N GLU A 34 4.97 6.39 -15.15
CA GLU A 34 5.87 7.38 -14.56
C GLU A 34 6.60 6.81 -13.33
N ALA A 35 5.86 6.19 -12.41
CA ALA A 35 6.47 5.57 -11.23
C ALA A 35 7.49 4.47 -11.60
N ARG A 36 7.19 3.64 -12.62
CA ARG A 36 8.08 2.57 -13.10
C ARG A 36 9.33 3.07 -13.82
N ALA A 37 9.34 4.32 -14.27
CA ALA A 37 10.53 4.93 -14.86
C ALA A 37 11.63 5.17 -13.81
N HIS A 38 11.28 5.22 -12.53
CA HIS A 38 12.23 5.27 -11.43
C HIS A 38 12.66 3.86 -11.02
N PRO A 39 13.96 3.62 -10.76
CA PRO A 39 14.40 2.35 -10.21
C PRO A 39 13.77 2.14 -8.82
N LEU A 40 13.32 0.91 -8.55
CA LEU A 40 12.67 0.57 -7.29
C LEU A 40 13.61 0.77 -6.08
N ASP A 41 14.92 0.62 -6.27
CA ASP A 41 15.98 0.81 -5.27
C ASP A 41 15.65 0.20 -3.89
N ALA A 42 15.02 -0.98 -3.92
CA ALA A 42 14.58 -1.66 -2.71
C ALA A 42 15.79 -2.11 -1.89
N SER A 43 15.85 -1.65 -0.64
CA SER A 43 16.86 -2.01 0.34
C SER A 43 16.20 -2.67 1.54
N PHE A 44 16.80 -3.75 2.02
CA PHE A 44 16.33 -4.53 3.17
C PHE A 44 17.49 -4.64 4.15
N ARG A 45 17.48 -3.82 5.20
CA ARG A 45 18.55 -3.79 6.20
C ARG A 45 18.12 -4.56 7.44
N PRO A 46 18.80 -5.65 7.82
CA PRO A 46 18.51 -6.34 9.07
C PRO A 46 18.58 -5.37 10.26
N VAL A 47 17.60 -5.45 11.15
CA VAL A 47 17.56 -4.70 12.41
C VAL A 47 17.42 -5.68 13.56
N ASP A 48 18.29 -5.55 14.55
CA ASP A 48 18.12 -6.26 15.81
C ASP A 48 16.96 -5.62 16.60
N ALA A 49 15.79 -6.24 16.49
CA ALA A 49 14.58 -5.84 17.20
C ALA A 49 14.37 -6.65 18.51
N CYS A 50 15.36 -7.44 18.94
CA CYS A 50 15.25 -8.35 20.09
C CYS A 50 14.10 -9.38 19.97
N LEU A 51 13.63 -9.68 18.74
CA LEU A 51 12.56 -10.64 18.47
C LEU A 51 13.13 -12.03 18.19
N ARG A 52 12.56 -13.03 18.88
CA ARG A 52 13.05 -14.43 18.85
C ARG A 52 12.48 -15.30 17.74
N THR A 53 11.29 -14.99 17.26
CA THR A 53 10.55 -15.83 16.29
C THR A 53 10.55 -15.25 14.88
N VAL A 54 11.00 -14.01 14.71
CA VAL A 54 11.04 -13.31 13.42
C VAL A 54 12.38 -12.64 13.18
N GLU A 55 12.69 -12.45 11.91
CA GLU A 55 13.75 -11.56 11.41
C GLU A 55 13.10 -10.25 10.98
N THR A 56 13.68 -9.13 11.40
CA THR A 56 13.16 -7.78 11.14
C THR A 56 14.10 -7.05 10.19
N PHE A 57 13.52 -6.43 9.15
CA PHE A 57 14.25 -5.62 8.19
C PHE A 57 13.65 -4.21 8.12
N ASP A 58 14.52 -3.20 8.22
CA ASP A 58 14.22 -1.84 7.81
C ASP A 58 14.24 -1.76 6.28
N VAL A 59 13.10 -1.43 5.69
CA VAL A 59 12.90 -1.40 4.24
C VAL A 59 12.84 0.02 3.74
N THR A 60 13.54 0.29 2.64
CA THR A 60 13.35 1.51 1.86
C THR A 60 13.21 1.16 0.39
N PHE A 61 12.23 1.72 -0.31
CA PHE A 61 12.07 1.58 -1.75
C PHE A 61 11.50 2.86 -2.37
N SER A 62 11.67 3.05 -3.67
CA SER A 62 11.15 4.18 -4.43
C SER A 62 9.65 4.03 -4.72
N GLY A 63 8.84 4.97 -4.25
CA GLY A 63 7.41 5.11 -4.51
C GLY A 63 7.11 6.09 -5.65
N TYR A 64 6.01 6.84 -5.54
CA TYR A 64 5.62 7.86 -6.52
C TYR A 64 6.75 8.87 -6.77
N GLY A 65 7.04 9.15 -8.04
CA GLY A 65 8.10 10.08 -8.44
C GLY A 65 9.51 9.70 -7.94
N GLY A 66 9.74 8.43 -7.60
CA GLY A 66 11.02 7.97 -7.05
C GLY A 66 11.23 8.31 -5.57
N GLN A 67 10.19 8.75 -4.85
CA GLN A 67 10.31 9.16 -3.45
C GLN A 67 10.61 7.96 -2.53
N PRO A 68 11.56 8.06 -1.58
CA PRO A 68 11.88 6.96 -0.69
C PRO A 68 10.76 6.72 0.33
N ILE A 69 10.21 5.50 0.34
CA ILE A 69 9.17 5.03 1.26
C ILE A 69 9.78 4.04 2.25
N LYS A 70 9.47 4.21 3.53
CA LYS A 70 9.95 3.37 4.64
C LYS A 70 8.92 2.32 5.04
N GLY A 71 9.39 1.18 5.52
CA GLY A 71 8.54 0.14 6.11
C GLY A 71 9.34 -0.89 6.90
N TRP A 72 8.61 -1.76 7.61
CA TRP A 72 9.18 -2.92 8.29
C TRP A 72 8.76 -4.20 7.59
N LEU A 73 9.73 -5.05 7.25
CA LEU A 73 9.46 -6.42 6.79
C LEU A 73 9.78 -7.39 7.93
N LEU A 74 8.79 -8.17 8.34
CA LEU A 74 8.92 -9.21 9.35
C LEU A 74 8.78 -10.57 8.68
N LEU A 75 9.81 -11.41 8.81
CA LEU A 75 9.81 -12.77 8.26
C LEU A 75 9.89 -13.79 9.40
N PRO A 76 9.14 -14.91 9.34
CA PRO A 76 9.32 -16.02 10.28
C PRO A 76 10.75 -16.57 10.19
N ARG A 77 11.35 -16.88 11.34
CA ARG A 77 12.63 -17.60 11.37
C ARG A 77 12.45 -19.06 10.94
N GLY A 78 13.38 -19.60 10.15
CA GLY A 78 13.40 -21.00 9.73
C GLY A 78 12.58 -21.31 8.48
N ARG A 79 12.53 -20.36 7.54
CA ARG A 79 11.87 -20.50 6.24
C ARG A 79 12.62 -21.44 5.30
#